data_AF-A0A7S3FX67-F1
#
_entry.id   AF-A0A7S3FX67-F1
#
_cell.length_a   1.000
_cell.length_b   1.000
_cell.length_c   1.000
_cell.angle_alpha   90.00
_cell.angle_beta   90.00
_cell.angle_gamma   90.00
#
_symmetry.space_group_name_H-M   'P 1'
#
loop_
_entity.id
_entity.type
_entity.pdbx_description
1 polymer ?
#
loop_
_entity_poly.entity_id
_entity_poly.type
_entity_poly.pdbx_seq_one_letter_code
_entity_poly.pdbx_strand_id
1 'polypeptide(L)'
;IQRWVRKLSNKRMLAWKRKCNLEGHRLIQKIYMKKFTNSLTKGKETYWLQRYSLGKLESDQIQKYVLQSEKKFNKNWKEYEAELEKYLTSKGEADLKDWILRKDDTGKAYWTNTTTLKSQVEHPGHKIFQTNRKILRGKAVQELEDGLQDIQERRMMIMETIIGLRDKVSQDVSKVRVESAMTSKQERQKWRDQALRNRFSIQIK
;
A
#
# COMPACT_ATOMS: atom_id res chain seq x y z
N ILE A 1 -68.32 10.18 36.42
CA ILE A 1 -67.45 9.22 35.70
C ILE A 1 -66.82 9.82 34.42
N GLN A 2 -67.59 10.34 33.46
CA GLN A 2 -67.05 10.89 32.19
C GLN A 2 -66.01 12.02 32.35
N ARG A 3 -66.15 12.91 33.34
CA ARG A 3 -65.20 14.01 33.61
C ARG A 3 -63.82 13.50 34.05
N TRP A 4 -63.79 12.40 34.80
CA TRP A 4 -62.56 11.74 35.26
C TRP A 4 -61.85 11.01 34.11
N VAL A 5 -62.61 10.31 33.27
CA VAL A 5 -62.09 9.63 32.06
C VAL A 5 -61.42 10.64 31.10
N ARG A 6 -62.05 11.80 30.85
CA ARG A 6 -61.44 12.88 30.05
C ARG A 6 -60.17 13.44 30.70
N LYS A 7 -60.15 13.61 32.02
CA LYS A 7 -58.97 14.12 32.75
C LYS A 7 -57.78 13.14 32.66
N LEU A 8 -58.04 11.83 32.74
CA LEU A 8 -57.03 10.77 32.63
C LEU A 8 -56.50 10.64 31.19
N SER A 9 -57.39 10.69 30.20
CA SER A 9 -57.03 10.70 28.78
C SER A 9 -56.14 11.91 28.44
N ASN A 10 -56.52 13.11 28.89
CA ASN A 10 -55.72 14.32 28.69
C ASN A 10 -54.34 14.23 29.37
N LYS A 11 -54.22 13.66 30.57
CA LYS A 11 -52.92 13.43 31.23
C LYS A 11 -52.04 12.46 30.44
N ARG A 12 -52.59 11.35 29.93
CA ARG A 12 -51.84 10.38 29.09
C ARG A 12 -51.39 11.00 27.77
N MET A 13 -52.26 11.78 27.12
CA MET A 13 -51.96 12.48 25.88
C MET A 13 -50.84 13.53 26.07
N LEU A 14 -50.88 14.30 27.16
CA LEU A 14 -49.83 15.26 27.51
C LEU A 14 -48.50 14.56 27.83
N ALA A 15 -48.54 13.42 28.53
CA ALA A 15 -47.35 12.62 28.80
C ALA A 15 -46.73 12.06 27.51
N TRP A 16 -47.55 11.58 26.58
CA TRP A 16 -47.11 11.09 25.26
C TRP A 16 -46.49 12.23 24.43
N LYS A 17 -47.15 13.39 24.33
CA LYS A 17 -46.60 14.58 23.64
C LYS A 17 -45.25 15.01 24.23
N ARG A 18 -45.12 15.03 25.56
CA ARG A 18 -43.84 15.33 26.24
C ARG A 18 -42.76 14.28 25.92
N LYS A 19 -43.13 13.00 25.87
CA LYS A 19 -42.21 11.91 25.51
C LYS A 19 -41.72 12.03 24.07
N CYS A 20 -42.61 12.28 23.11
CA CYS A 20 -42.24 12.48 21.71
C CYS A 20 -41.33 13.71 21.52
N ASN A 21 -41.63 14.83 22.20
CA ASN A 21 -40.76 16.01 22.17
C ASN A 21 -39.37 15.71 22.78
N LEU A 22 -39.31 14.99 23.90
CA LEU A 22 -38.04 14.57 24.51
C LEU A 22 -37.23 13.64 23.59
N GLU A 23 -37.88 12.72 22.88
CA GLU A 23 -37.22 11.84 21.90
C GLU A 23 -36.72 12.63 20.69
N GLY A 24 -37.50 13.59 20.18
CA GLY A 24 -37.09 14.51 19.12
C GLY A 24 -35.88 15.36 19.53
N HIS A 25 -35.91 15.96 20.72
CA HIS A 25 -34.76 16.70 21.25
C HIS A 25 -33.52 15.82 21.43
N ARG A 26 -33.68 14.57 21.90
CA ARG A 26 -32.56 13.60 22.00
C ARG A 26 -31.96 13.26 20.64
N LEU A 27 -32.80 13.10 19.60
CA LEU A 27 -32.33 12.84 18.24
C LEU A 27 -31.55 14.03 17.69
N ILE A 28 -32.08 15.25 17.83
CA ILE A 28 -31.41 16.48 17.40
C ILE A 28 -30.08 16.64 18.14
N GLN A 29 -30.03 16.41 19.45
CA GLN A 29 -28.79 16.47 20.22
C GLN A 29 -27.77 15.42 19.75
N LYS A 30 -28.19 14.19 19.44
CA LYS A 30 -27.31 13.16 18.85
C LYS A 30 -26.74 13.61 17.50
N ILE A 31 -27.58 14.17 16.62
CA ILE A 31 -27.15 14.66 15.30
C ILE A 31 -26.18 15.82 15.45
N TYR A 32 -26.48 16.78 16.34
CA TYR A 32 -25.62 17.92 16.61
C TYR A 32 -24.25 17.47 17.15
N MET A 33 -24.23 16.59 18.15
CA MET A 33 -22.98 16.06 18.70
C MET A 33 -22.18 15.30 17.64
N LYS A 34 -22.83 14.52 16.76
CA LYS A 34 -22.17 13.85 15.64
C LYS A 34 -21.54 14.85 14.66
N LYS A 35 -22.25 15.94 14.32
CA LYS A 35 -21.72 17.01 13.46
C LYS A 35 -20.54 17.73 14.12
N PHE A 36 -20.64 18.02 15.41
CA PHE A 36 -19.57 18.66 16.18
C PHE A 36 -18.31 17.78 16.23
N THR A 37 -18.45 16.49 16.59
CA THR A 37 -17.32 15.55 16.59
C THR A 37 -16.70 15.41 15.20
N ASN A 38 -17.52 15.35 14.15
CA ASN A 38 -17.02 15.27 12.78
C ASN A 38 -16.25 16.54 12.39
N SER A 39 -16.70 17.72 12.82
CA SER A 39 -15.97 18.97 12.60
C SER A 39 -14.58 18.93 13.25
N LEU A 40 -14.49 18.42 14.49
CA LEU A 40 -13.24 18.29 15.22
C LEU A 40 -12.27 17.26 14.60
N THR A 41 -12.79 16.20 13.97
CA THR A 41 -11.96 15.14 13.37
C THR A 41 -11.62 15.40 11.90
N LYS A 42 -12.41 16.23 11.20
CA LYS A 42 -12.29 16.49 9.76
C LYS A 42 -10.90 16.92 9.35
N GLY A 43 -10.25 17.81 10.10
CA GLY A 43 -8.89 18.29 9.80
C GLY A 43 -7.86 17.15 9.81
N LYS A 44 -7.94 16.26 10.81
CA LYS A 44 -7.03 15.11 10.94
C LYS A 44 -7.27 14.06 9.84
N GLU A 45 -8.53 13.76 9.55
CA GLU A 45 -8.92 12.83 8.49
C GLU A 45 -8.53 13.37 7.10
N THR A 46 -8.70 14.67 6.87
CA THR A 46 -8.30 15.35 5.62
C THR A 46 -6.78 15.36 5.46
N TYR A 47 -6.04 15.64 6.53
CA TYR A 47 -4.58 15.57 6.54
C TYR A 47 -4.07 14.18 6.14
N TRP A 48 -4.65 13.13 6.73
CA TRP A 48 -4.32 11.75 6.36
C TRP A 48 -4.62 11.46 4.88
N LEU A 49 -5.81 11.82 4.39
CA LEU A 49 -6.19 11.61 2.99
C LEU A 49 -5.24 12.30 2.00
N GLN A 50 -4.81 13.53 2.31
CA GLN A 50 -3.84 14.26 1.49
C GLN A 50 -2.49 13.54 1.46
N ARG A 51 -1.95 13.17 2.63
CA ARG A 51 -0.67 12.45 2.73
C ARG A 51 -0.71 11.08 2.08
N TYR A 52 -1.80 10.35 2.26
CA TYR A 52 -2.04 9.07 1.58
C TYR A 52 -2.03 9.23 0.06
N SER A 53 -2.73 10.24 -0.46
CA SER A 53 -2.81 10.49 -1.91
C SER A 53 -1.46 10.82 -2.52
N LEU A 54 -0.68 11.68 -1.84
CA LEU A 54 0.68 12.04 -2.27
C LEU A 54 1.63 10.84 -2.22
N GLY A 55 1.66 10.12 -1.10
CA GLY A 55 2.57 8.99 -0.95
C GLY A 55 2.21 7.82 -1.88
N LYS A 56 0.92 7.59 -2.16
CA LYS A 56 0.51 6.64 -3.19
C LYS A 56 1.00 7.03 -4.58
N LEU A 57 0.84 8.30 -4.95
CA LEU A 57 1.30 8.81 -6.25
C LEU A 57 2.82 8.66 -6.41
N GLU A 58 3.57 8.98 -5.36
CA GLU A 58 5.04 8.83 -5.36
C GLU A 58 5.47 7.36 -5.44
N SER A 59 4.84 6.48 -4.65
CA SER A 59 5.08 5.02 -4.73
C SER A 59 4.79 4.47 -6.13
N ASP A 60 3.69 4.90 -6.74
CA ASP A 60 3.32 4.47 -8.10
C ASP A 60 4.31 4.98 -9.15
N GLN A 61 4.84 6.19 -8.99
CA GLN A 61 5.90 6.73 -9.85
C GLN A 61 7.19 5.93 -9.72
N ILE A 62 7.61 5.61 -8.50
CA ILE A 62 8.79 4.77 -8.25
C ILE A 62 8.60 3.39 -8.90
N GLN A 63 7.44 2.77 -8.72
CA GLN A 63 7.16 1.47 -9.33
C GLN A 63 7.25 1.51 -10.86
N LYS A 64 6.72 2.58 -11.49
CA LYS A 64 6.82 2.77 -12.94
C LYS A 64 8.28 2.92 -13.38
N TYR A 65 9.08 3.67 -12.63
CA TYR A 65 10.50 3.86 -12.92
C TYR A 65 11.28 2.54 -12.85
N VAL A 66 11.06 1.73 -11.80
CA VAL A 66 11.69 0.41 -11.65
C VAL A 66 11.33 -0.49 -12.84
N LEU A 67 10.04 -0.58 -13.19
CA LEU A 67 9.59 -1.39 -14.33
C LEU A 67 10.15 -0.91 -15.68
N GLN A 68 10.31 0.41 -15.86
CA GLN A 68 10.93 0.95 -17.07
C GLN A 68 12.43 0.63 -17.13
N SER A 69 13.12 0.70 -16.00
CA SER A 69 14.54 0.37 -15.89
C SER A 69 14.80 -1.11 -16.18
N GLU A 70 13.99 -2.00 -15.61
CA GLU A 70 14.02 -3.44 -15.91
C GLU A 70 13.74 -3.74 -17.40
N LYS A 71 12.78 -3.04 -18.01
CA LYS A 71 12.49 -3.20 -19.45
C LYS A 71 13.68 -2.76 -20.30
N LYS A 72 14.29 -1.62 -19.98
CA LYS A 72 15.49 -1.11 -20.68
C LYS A 72 16.66 -2.06 -20.51
N PHE A 73 16.89 -2.55 -19.29
CA PHE A 73 17.89 -3.57 -19.00
C PHE A 73 17.70 -4.82 -19.86
N ASN A 74 16.48 -5.39 -19.88
CA ASN A 74 16.20 -6.61 -20.63
C ASN A 74 16.40 -6.42 -22.15
N LYS A 75 16.09 -5.23 -22.68
CA LYS A 75 16.35 -4.92 -24.09
C LYS A 75 17.86 -4.87 -24.36
N ASN A 76 18.59 -4.08 -23.59
CA ASN A 76 20.04 -3.93 -23.74
C ASN A 76 20.77 -5.27 -23.52
N TRP A 77 20.30 -6.08 -22.57
CA TRP A 77 20.86 -7.40 -22.29
C TRP A 77 20.72 -8.33 -23.50
N LYS A 78 19.56 -8.34 -24.16
CA LYS A 78 19.36 -9.15 -25.38
C LYS A 78 20.26 -8.73 -26.52
N GLU A 79 20.47 -7.42 -26.69
CA GLU A 79 21.36 -6.88 -27.72
C GLU A 79 22.82 -7.27 -27.42
N TYR A 80 23.29 -7.05 -26.20
CA TYR A 80 24.61 -7.47 -25.73
C TYR A 80 24.83 -8.98 -25.88
N GLU A 81 23.82 -9.78 -25.53
CA GLU A 81 23.88 -11.23 -25.63
C GLU A 81 24.06 -11.71 -27.07
N ALA A 82 23.32 -11.13 -28.02
CA ALA A 82 23.44 -11.43 -29.45
C ALA A 82 24.81 -10.99 -30.01
N GLU A 83 25.31 -9.84 -29.60
CA GLU A 83 26.64 -9.34 -30.01
C GLU A 83 27.77 -10.21 -29.46
N LEU A 84 27.68 -10.64 -28.20
CA LEU A 84 28.67 -11.50 -27.56
C LEU A 84 28.70 -12.88 -28.22
N GLU A 85 27.54 -13.46 -28.53
CA GLU A 85 27.45 -14.72 -29.25
C GLU A 85 28.10 -14.61 -30.63
N LYS A 86 27.75 -13.55 -31.37
CA LYS A 86 28.34 -13.26 -32.68
C LYS A 86 29.86 -13.12 -32.59
N TYR A 87 30.38 -12.39 -31.61
CA TYR A 87 31.82 -12.20 -31.40
C TYR A 87 32.54 -13.51 -31.10
N LEU A 88 31.98 -14.37 -30.24
CA LEU A 88 32.58 -15.66 -29.88
C LEU A 88 32.49 -16.71 -30.99
N THR A 89 31.50 -16.60 -31.87
CA THR A 89 31.31 -17.48 -33.03
C THR A 89 32.01 -16.98 -34.29
N SER A 90 32.38 -15.70 -34.36
CA SER A 90 33.18 -15.14 -35.46
C SER A 90 34.68 -15.38 -35.32
N LYS A 91 35.14 -15.84 -34.14
CA LYS A 91 36.55 -16.16 -33.89
C LYS A 91 36.98 -17.36 -34.73
N GLY A 92 38.10 -17.20 -35.43
CA GLY A 92 38.67 -18.27 -36.27
C GLY A 92 39.51 -19.26 -35.47
N GLU A 93 40.03 -20.25 -36.18
CA GLU A 93 40.93 -21.28 -35.63
C GLU A 93 42.17 -20.67 -34.93
N ALA A 94 42.70 -19.56 -35.44
CA ALA A 94 43.84 -18.86 -34.86
C ALA A 94 43.59 -18.29 -33.44
N ASP A 95 42.33 -17.98 -33.13
CA ASP A 95 41.93 -17.41 -31.83
C ASP A 95 41.54 -18.50 -30.81
N LEU A 96 41.34 -19.74 -31.28
CA LEU A 96 40.91 -20.88 -30.48
C LEU A 96 42.04 -21.90 -30.38
N LYS A 97 43.05 -21.58 -29.57
CA LYS A 97 44.33 -22.30 -29.44
C LYS A 97 44.23 -23.84 -29.32
N ASP A 98 43.16 -24.35 -28.71
CA ASP A 98 42.98 -25.78 -28.45
C ASP A 98 41.99 -26.47 -29.42
N TRP A 99 41.52 -25.77 -30.46
CA TRP A 99 40.50 -26.28 -31.37
C TRP A 99 40.92 -26.14 -32.83
N ILE A 100 40.77 -27.23 -33.58
CA ILE A 100 41.10 -27.30 -35.01
C ILE A 100 39.84 -27.62 -35.80
N LEU A 101 39.66 -26.96 -36.95
CA LEU A 101 38.57 -27.27 -37.87
C LEU A 101 38.99 -28.40 -38.81
N ARG A 102 38.23 -29.49 -38.82
CA ARG A 102 38.44 -30.65 -39.70
C ARG A 102 37.23 -30.84 -40.59
N LYS A 103 37.40 -31.59 -41.68
CA LYS A 103 36.31 -32.04 -42.56
C LYS A 103 36.26 -33.56 -42.53
N ASP A 104 35.07 -34.12 -42.57
CA ASP A 104 34.88 -35.56 -42.73
C ASP A 104 34.99 -35.97 -44.21
N ASP A 105 34.91 -37.27 -44.47
CA ASP A 105 34.99 -37.84 -45.82
C ASP A 105 33.84 -37.36 -46.74
N THR A 106 32.77 -36.82 -46.16
CA THR A 106 31.63 -36.22 -46.87
C THR A 106 31.76 -34.70 -47.05
N GLY A 107 32.86 -34.10 -46.58
CA GLY A 107 33.14 -32.67 -46.66
C GLY A 107 32.50 -31.81 -45.56
N LYS A 108 31.81 -32.41 -44.59
CA LYS A 108 31.17 -31.69 -43.48
C LYS A 108 32.22 -31.27 -42.46
N ALA A 109 32.21 -29.98 -42.10
CA ALA A 109 33.16 -29.43 -41.15
C ALA A 109 32.77 -29.75 -39.69
N TYR A 110 33.76 -30.11 -38.87
CA TYR A 110 33.62 -30.34 -37.44
C TYR A 110 34.87 -29.86 -36.70
N TRP A 111 34.72 -29.49 -35.44
CA TRP A 111 35.78 -29.00 -34.58
C TRP A 111 36.32 -30.13 -33.70
N THR A 112 37.64 -30.26 -33.61
CA THR A 112 38.29 -31.23 -32.71
C THR A 112 39.20 -30.52 -31.73
N ASN A 113 39.03 -30.80 -30.45
CA ASN A 113 39.93 -30.31 -29.41
C ASN A 113 41.26 -31.06 -29.46
N THR A 114 42.37 -30.36 -29.57
CA THR A 114 43.71 -30.95 -29.71
C THR A 114 44.22 -31.64 -28.46
N THR A 115 43.74 -31.24 -27.28
CA THR A 115 44.16 -31.77 -25.98
C THR A 115 43.32 -32.97 -25.56
N THR A 116 41.99 -32.87 -25.69
CA THR A 116 41.06 -33.91 -25.22
C THR A 116 40.58 -34.84 -26.33
N LEU A 117 40.94 -34.59 -27.60
CA LEU A 117 40.53 -35.33 -28.80
C LEU A 117 39.00 -35.41 -29.01
N LYS A 118 38.23 -34.55 -28.34
CA LYS A 118 36.78 -34.51 -28.48
C LYS A 118 36.41 -33.74 -29.74
N SER A 119 35.55 -34.34 -30.56
CA SER A 119 34.98 -33.72 -31.76
C SER A 119 33.56 -33.22 -31.52
N GLN A 120 33.20 -32.10 -32.14
CA GLN A 120 31.86 -31.53 -32.11
C GLN A 120 31.55 -30.79 -33.41
N VAL A 121 30.28 -30.82 -33.82
CA VAL A 121 29.84 -30.13 -35.04
C VAL A 121 29.67 -28.63 -34.80
N GLU A 122 29.28 -28.24 -33.58
CA GLU A 122 29.06 -26.84 -33.20
C GLU A 122 30.38 -26.10 -32.93
N HIS A 123 30.37 -24.79 -33.18
CA HIS A 123 31.51 -23.93 -32.91
C HIS A 123 31.87 -23.94 -31.41
N PRO A 124 33.15 -24.09 -31.01
CA PRO A 124 33.58 -24.09 -29.61
C PRO A 124 33.11 -22.86 -28.82
N GLY A 125 33.02 -21.71 -29.49
CA GLY A 125 32.49 -20.47 -28.95
C GLY A 125 31.05 -20.57 -28.43
N HIS A 126 30.19 -21.44 -28.98
CA HIS A 126 28.82 -21.60 -28.48
C HIS A 126 28.79 -22.17 -27.06
N LYS A 127 29.61 -23.18 -26.77
CA LYS A 127 29.65 -23.79 -25.43
C LYS A 127 30.19 -22.81 -24.38
N ILE A 128 31.21 -22.03 -24.75
CA ILE A 128 31.78 -20.97 -23.92
C ILE A 128 30.71 -19.89 -23.66
N PHE A 129 30.02 -19.46 -24.72
CA PHE A 129 28.94 -18.49 -24.64
C PHE A 129 27.81 -18.99 -23.72
N GLN A 130 27.30 -20.20 -23.91
CA GLN A 130 26.23 -20.76 -23.07
C GLN A 130 26.61 -20.83 -21.59
N THR A 131 27.84 -21.22 -21.28
CA THR A 131 28.36 -21.28 -19.91
C THR A 131 28.43 -19.89 -19.28
N ASN A 132 28.98 -18.92 -20.02
CA ASN A 132 29.18 -17.56 -19.52
C ASN A 132 27.88 -16.74 -19.47
N ARG A 133 26.94 -17.00 -20.39
CA ARG A 133 25.66 -16.27 -20.51
C ARG A 133 24.91 -16.24 -19.19
N LYS A 134 24.81 -17.39 -18.50
CA LYS A 134 24.08 -17.48 -17.22
C LYS A 134 24.78 -16.68 -16.12
N ILE A 135 26.11 -16.77 -16.05
CA ILE A 135 26.92 -16.08 -15.03
C ILE A 135 26.87 -14.57 -15.22
N LEU A 136 27.10 -14.11 -16.46
CA LEU A 136 27.10 -12.69 -16.78
C LEU A 136 25.71 -12.09 -16.56
N ARG A 137 24.64 -12.82 -16.93
CA ARG A 137 23.27 -12.37 -16.66
C ARG A 137 23.01 -12.26 -15.16
N GLY A 138 23.45 -13.23 -14.37
CA GLY A 138 23.31 -13.20 -12.92
C GLY A 138 23.96 -11.96 -12.30
N LYS A 139 25.21 -11.66 -12.69
CA LYS A 139 25.92 -10.46 -12.23
C LYS A 139 25.24 -9.16 -12.65
N ALA A 140 24.81 -9.08 -13.91
CA ALA A 140 24.15 -7.89 -14.43
C ALA A 140 22.78 -7.63 -13.78
N VAL A 141 22.04 -8.68 -13.44
CA VAL A 141 20.79 -8.56 -12.65
C VAL A 141 21.10 -8.10 -11.23
N GLN A 142 22.13 -8.66 -10.59
CA GLN A 142 22.54 -8.23 -9.25
C GLN A 142 22.92 -6.74 -9.22
N GLU A 143 23.72 -6.27 -10.18
CA GLU A 143 24.07 -4.85 -10.29
C GLU A 143 22.84 -3.95 -10.52
N LEU A 144 21.84 -4.43 -11.27
CA LEU A 144 20.57 -3.71 -11.44
C LEU A 144 19.79 -3.64 -10.13
N GLU A 145 19.71 -4.75 -9.39
CA GLU A 145 19.02 -4.83 -8.09
C GLU A 145 19.69 -3.91 -7.07
N ASP A 146 21.01 -3.99 -6.94
CA ASP A 146 21.81 -3.14 -6.05
C ASP A 146 21.63 -1.65 -6.41
N GLY A 147 21.63 -1.31 -7.71
CA GLY A 147 21.42 0.06 -8.17
C GLY A 147 19.99 0.58 -7.97
N LEU A 148 19.00 -0.30 -7.84
CA LEU A 148 17.60 0.06 -7.59
C LEU A 148 17.21 -0.06 -6.11
N GLN A 149 18.10 -0.57 -5.25
CA GLN A 149 17.82 -0.84 -3.84
C GLN A 149 17.33 0.41 -3.11
N ASP A 150 18.10 1.51 -3.14
CA ASP A 150 17.74 2.77 -2.46
C ASP A 150 16.36 3.31 -2.90
N ILE A 151 16.03 3.12 -4.17
CA ILE A 151 14.75 3.57 -4.76
C ILE A 151 13.60 2.70 -4.23
N GLN A 152 13.81 1.40 -4.13
CA GLN A 152 12.83 0.48 -3.54
C GLN A 152 12.68 0.71 -2.04
N GLU A 153 13.76 0.96 -1.31
CA GLU A 153 13.75 1.32 0.11
C GLU A 153 12.96 2.60 0.35
N ARG A 154 13.15 3.64 -0.48
CA ARG A 154 12.34 4.86 -0.42
C ARG A 154 10.85 4.56 -0.58
N ARG A 155 10.48 3.69 -1.54
CA ARG A 155 9.07 3.29 -1.73
C ARG A 155 8.52 2.59 -0.48
N MET A 156 9.29 1.70 0.14
CA MET A 156 8.89 1.03 1.38
C MET A 156 8.72 2.02 2.53
N MET A 157 9.66 2.95 2.71
CA MET A 157 9.59 4.00 3.74
C MET A 157 8.35 4.88 3.60
N ILE A 158 7.96 5.24 2.37
CA ILE A 158 6.72 5.98 2.10
C ILE A 158 5.51 5.18 2.57
N MET A 159 5.45 3.90 2.22
CA MET A 159 4.34 3.02 2.59
C MET A 159 4.24 2.83 4.11
N GLU A 160 5.36 2.60 4.79
CA GLU A 160 5.42 2.52 6.25
C GLU A 160 4.95 3.81 6.92
N THR A 161 5.40 4.97 6.40
CA THR A 161 4.99 6.28 6.90
C THR A 161 3.49 6.49 6.76
N ILE A 162 2.90 6.10 5.63
CA ILE A 162 1.45 6.19 5.38
C ILE A 162 0.67 5.31 6.38
N ILE A 163 1.14 4.08 6.61
CA ILE A 163 0.51 3.14 7.55
C ILE A 163 0.58 3.69 8.97
N GLY A 164 1.76 4.14 9.42
CA GLY A 164 1.94 4.74 10.74
C GLY A 164 1.08 6.00 10.94
N LEU A 165 0.98 6.85 9.92
CA LEU A 165 0.09 8.02 9.95
C LEU A 165 -1.38 7.64 10.07
N ARG A 166 -1.82 6.60 9.36
CA ARG A 166 -3.20 6.09 9.45
C ARG A 166 -3.54 5.67 10.87
N ASP A 167 -2.67 4.91 11.51
CA ASP A 167 -2.89 4.40 12.87
C ASP A 167 -2.95 5.55 13.87
N LYS A 168 -2.02 6.50 13.77
CA LYS A 168 -2.01 7.71 14.61
C LYS A 168 -3.29 8.53 14.46
N VAL A 169 -3.72 8.79 13.22
CA VAL A 169 -4.95 9.55 12.95
C VAL A 169 -6.18 8.78 13.47
N SER A 170 -6.22 7.47 13.28
CA SER A 170 -7.31 6.61 13.78
C SER A 170 -7.44 6.67 15.30
N GLN A 171 -6.32 6.57 16.03
CA GLN A 171 -6.28 6.69 17.48
C GLN A 171 -6.73 8.07 17.95
N ASP A 172 -6.21 9.13 17.34
CA ASP A 172 -6.57 10.51 17.65
C ASP A 172 -8.06 10.80 17.45
N VAL A 173 -8.61 10.35 16.32
CA VAL A 173 -10.03 10.49 15.99
C VAL A 173 -10.89 9.71 17.00
N SER A 174 -10.47 8.50 17.36
CA SER A 174 -11.16 7.69 18.36
C SER A 174 -11.16 8.35 19.74
N LYS A 175 -10.03 8.90 20.18
CA LYS A 175 -9.90 9.63 21.44
C LYS A 175 -10.85 10.83 21.49
N VAL A 176 -10.85 11.68 20.45
CA VAL A 176 -11.76 12.84 20.37
C VAL A 176 -13.24 12.41 20.43
N ARG A 177 -13.60 11.31 19.78
CA ARG A 177 -14.97 10.77 19.80
C ARG A 177 -15.36 10.26 21.19
N VAL A 178 -14.47 9.55 21.88
CA VAL A 178 -14.70 9.06 23.25
C VAL A 178 -14.83 10.22 24.24
N GLU A 179 -13.92 11.19 24.19
CA GLU A 179 -13.96 12.39 25.05
C GLU A 179 -15.27 13.15 24.85
N SER A 180 -15.67 13.38 23.61
CA SER A 180 -16.94 14.06 23.28
C SER A 180 -18.16 13.30 23.81
N ALA A 181 -18.15 11.96 23.76
CA ALA A 181 -19.21 11.12 24.31
C ALA A 181 -19.25 11.19 25.85
N MET A 182 -18.08 11.20 26.49
CA MET A 182 -17.96 11.32 27.95
C MET A 182 -18.43 12.68 28.44
N THR A 183 -18.02 13.77 27.78
CA THR A 183 -18.50 15.13 28.09
C THR A 183 -20.02 15.23 27.94
N SER A 184 -20.58 14.67 26.86
CA SER A 184 -22.05 14.64 26.68
C SER A 184 -22.77 13.87 27.79
N LYS A 185 -22.19 12.75 28.26
CA LYS A 185 -22.73 11.97 29.37
C LYS A 185 -22.67 12.75 30.69
N GLN A 186 -21.56 13.42 30.97
CA GLN A 186 -21.39 14.25 32.16
C GLN A 186 -22.35 15.44 32.18
N GLU A 187 -22.52 16.15 31.06
CA GLU A 187 -23.50 17.24 30.94
C GLU A 187 -24.91 16.75 31.22
N ARG A 188 -25.32 15.61 30.64
CA ARG A 188 -26.63 15.00 30.91
C ARG A 188 -26.83 14.66 32.38
N GLN A 189 -25.78 14.20 33.07
CA GLN A 189 -25.84 13.95 34.51
C GLN A 189 -26.04 15.25 35.28
N LYS A 190 -25.26 16.31 34.97
CA LYS A 190 -25.42 17.64 35.58
C LYS A 190 -26.85 18.18 35.42
N TRP A 191 -27.44 18.06 34.23
CA TRP A 191 -28.83 18.45 33.98
C TRP A 191 -29.84 17.66 34.83
N ARG A 192 -29.63 16.35 35.01
CA ARG A 192 -30.48 15.51 35.88
C ARG A 192 -30.37 15.94 37.33
N ASP A 193 -29.15 16.15 37.82
CA ASP A 193 -28.91 16.56 39.21
C ASP A 193 -29.48 17.95 39.49
N GLN A 194 -29.38 18.88 38.53
CA GLN A 194 -30.01 20.20 38.61
C GLN A 194 -31.54 20.12 38.58
N ALA A 195 -32.12 19.29 37.71
CA ALA A 195 -33.56 19.08 37.67
C ALA A 195 -34.11 18.46 38.96
N LEU A 196 -33.37 17.52 39.57
CA LEU A 196 -33.71 16.96 40.88
C LEU A 196 -33.68 18.03 41.96
N ARG A 197 -32.60 18.83 42.04
CA ARG A 197 -32.50 19.96 42.99
C ARG A 197 -33.66 20.95 42.85
N ASN A 198 -33.99 21.35 41.63
CA ASN A 198 -35.11 22.26 41.36
C ASN A 198 -36.47 21.65 41.72
N ARG A 199 -36.62 20.32 41.66
CA ARG A 199 -37.86 19.64 42.03
C ARG A 199 -38.05 19.60 43.55
N PHE A 200 -36.97 19.38 44.31
CA PHE A 200 -37.01 19.41 45.77
C PHE A 200 -37.21 20.82 46.33
N SER A 201 -36.65 21.85 45.69
CA SER A 201 -36.85 23.25 46.12
C SER A 201 -38.28 23.78 45.90
N ILE A 202 -39.04 23.20 44.96
CA ILE A 202 -40.46 23.53 44.74
C ILE A 202 -41.37 22.84 45.77
N GLN A 203 -40.94 21.73 46.39
CA GLN A 203 -41.76 21.02 47.40
C GLN A 203 -41.62 21.57 48.82
N ILE A 204 -40.66 22.49 49.06
CA ILE A 204 -40.38 23.10 50.37
C ILE A 204 -41.01 24.52 50.48
N LYS A 205 -41.63 25.02 49.42
CA LYS A 205 -42.45 26.25 49.43
C LYS A 205 -43.92 25.90 49.33
#